data_AF-A0A2V6M9L0-F1
#
_entry.id   AF-A0A2V6M9L0-F1
#
_cell.length_a   1.000
_cell.length_b   1.000
_cell.length_c   1.000
_cell.angle_alpha   90.00
_cell.angle_beta   90.00
_cell.angle_gamma   90.00
#
_symmetry.space_group_name_H-M   'P 1'
#
loop_
_entity.id
_entity.type
_entity.pdbx_description
1 polymer ?
#
loop_
_entity_poly.entity_id
_entity_poly.type
_entity_poly.pdbx_seq_one_letter_code
_entity_poly.pdbx_strand_id
1 'polypeptide(L)'
;MLVETHAHLDYPDFAPDFDDVLRRADEAGVTRILTIGTSIASSQRAIDLAEKNSNIFAVIGVHPTYAEEAGDDVITPLRELAKSPRVVAIGETGLDYHSLPSIATAKDKKVQVFASALQGETEEQIDASIEDGAYKSKQAARAMPGRMHSK
;
A
#
# COMPACT_ATOMS: atom_id res chain seq x y z
N MET A 1 -23.99 2.88 -14.70
CA MET A 1 -22.85 3.61 -14.12
C MET A 1 -22.15 2.69 -13.15
N LEU A 2 -20.95 2.24 -13.51
CA LEU A 2 -20.06 1.43 -12.69
C LEU A 2 -18.82 2.25 -12.31
N VAL A 3 -18.23 1.93 -11.17
CA VAL A 3 -16.98 2.52 -10.69
C VAL A 3 -15.98 1.40 -10.54
N GLU A 4 -14.86 1.51 -11.24
CA GLU A 4 -13.69 0.67 -10.97
C GLU A 4 -12.95 1.29 -9.78
N THR A 5 -12.89 0.57 -8.67
CA THR A 5 -12.33 1.07 -7.42
C THR A 5 -10.83 0.81 -7.30
N HIS A 6 -10.26 -0.08 -8.13
CA HIS A 6 -8.88 -0.52 -8.00
C HIS A 6 -8.30 -0.98 -9.34
N ALA A 7 -7.68 -0.06 -10.07
CA ALA A 7 -6.92 -0.37 -11.29
C ALA A 7 -5.48 0.14 -11.21
N HIS A 8 -4.55 -0.51 -11.91
CA HIS A 8 -3.17 -0.05 -12.03
C HIS A 8 -2.92 0.54 -13.42
N LEU A 9 -3.64 1.61 -13.76
CA LEU A 9 -3.54 2.26 -15.06
C LEU A 9 -2.19 2.98 -15.27
N ASP A 10 -1.42 3.19 -14.20
CA ASP A 10 -0.07 3.79 -14.25
C ASP A 10 1.02 2.82 -14.73
N TYR A 11 0.67 1.55 -14.98
CA TYR A 11 1.62 0.54 -15.41
C TYR A 11 1.98 0.73 -16.89
N PRO A 12 3.27 0.61 -17.26
CA PRO A 12 3.73 0.79 -18.64
C PRO A 12 3.03 -0.12 -19.66
N ASP A 13 2.53 -1.28 -19.22
CA ASP A 13 1.82 -2.24 -20.06
C ASP A 13 0.57 -1.65 -20.74
N PHE A 14 -0.05 -0.62 -20.15
CA PHE A 14 -1.20 0.06 -20.72
C PHE A 14 -0.84 1.25 -21.63
N ALA A 15 0.42 1.69 -21.65
CA ALA A 15 0.82 2.85 -22.45
C ALA A 15 0.54 2.70 -23.96
N PRO A 16 0.69 1.52 -24.61
CA PRO A 16 0.43 1.37 -26.04
C PRO A 16 -1.04 1.51 -26.44
N ASP A 17 -1.99 1.18 -25.57
CA ASP A 17 -3.43 1.13 -25.89
C ASP A 17 -4.33 1.83 -24.84
N PHE A 18 -3.76 2.76 -24.07
CA PHE A 18 -4.42 3.43 -22.95
C PHE A 18 -5.79 4.03 -23.30
N ASP A 19 -5.87 4.79 -24.39
CA ASP A 19 -7.12 5.43 -24.83
C ASP A 19 -8.18 4.39 -25.22
N ASP A 20 -7.74 3.28 -25.80
CA ASP A 20 -8.60 2.16 -26.17
C ASP A 20 -9.10 1.40 -24.94
N VAL A 21 -8.29 1.27 -23.89
CA VAL A 21 -8.71 0.74 -22.58
C VAL A 21 -9.83 1.61 -22.00
N LEU A 22 -9.65 2.94 -21.99
CA LEU A 22 -10.66 3.87 -21.46
C LEU A 22 -11.95 3.84 -22.28
N ARG A 23 -11.84 3.77 -23.62
CA ARG A 23 -13.01 3.66 -24.49
C ARG A 23 -13.81 2.39 -24.20
N ARG A 24 -13.13 1.23 -24.08
CA ARG A 24 -13.79 -0.04 -23.73
C ARG A 24 -14.43 0.01 -22.35
N ALA A 25 -13.80 0.67 -21.38
CA ALA A 25 -14.36 0.86 -20.04
C ALA A 25 -15.66 1.69 -20.10
N ASP A 26 -15.67 2.80 -20.84
CA ASP A 26 -16.86 3.64 -21.01
C ASP A 26 -18.00 2.89 -21.73
N GLU A 27 -17.70 2.15 -22.80
CA GLU A 27 -18.66 1.31 -23.53
C GLU A 27 -19.29 0.22 -22.63
N ALA A 28 -18.52 -0.29 -21.67
CA ALA A 28 -18.99 -1.24 -20.65
C ALA A 28 -19.73 -0.57 -19.48
N GLY A 29 -19.81 0.76 -19.46
CA GLY A 29 -20.48 1.54 -18.42
C GLY A 29 -19.63 1.82 -17.19
N VAL A 30 -18.32 1.56 -17.22
CA VAL A 30 -17.33 1.93 -16.19
C VAL A 30 -16.89 3.38 -16.44
N THR A 31 -17.61 4.31 -15.81
CA THR A 31 -17.47 5.75 -16.10
C THR A 31 -16.59 6.49 -15.09
N ARG A 32 -16.09 5.80 -14.06
CA ARG A 32 -15.14 6.32 -13.07
C ARG A 32 -14.13 5.23 -12.71
N ILE A 33 -12.86 5.58 -12.65
CA ILE A 33 -11.78 4.63 -12.37
C ILE A 33 -10.85 5.24 -11.32
N LEU A 34 -10.53 4.47 -10.28
CA LEU A 34 -9.49 4.80 -9.31
C LEU A 34 -8.21 4.07 -9.74
N THR A 35 -7.17 4.84 -10.08
CA THR A 35 -5.85 4.29 -10.38
C THR A 35 -4.96 4.32 -9.14
N ILE A 36 -4.31 3.20 -8.86
CA ILE A 36 -3.67 2.93 -7.57
C ILE A 36 -2.15 3.04 -7.67
N GLY A 37 -1.60 4.00 -6.94
CA GLY A 37 -0.16 4.13 -6.72
C GLY A 37 0.35 3.11 -5.71
N THR A 38 1.46 2.44 -6.02
CA THR A 38 2.09 1.45 -5.10
C THR A 38 3.42 1.92 -4.50
N SER A 39 3.90 3.09 -4.90
CA SER A 39 5.10 3.75 -4.38
C SER A 39 4.97 5.26 -4.55
N ILE A 40 5.89 6.06 -4.03
CA ILE A 40 5.87 7.52 -4.25
C ILE A 40 5.92 7.85 -5.75
N ALA A 41 6.79 7.18 -6.51
CA ALA A 41 6.90 7.40 -7.94
C ALA A 41 5.66 6.93 -8.71
N SER A 42 5.08 5.78 -8.35
CA SER A 42 3.82 5.29 -8.94
C SER A 42 2.64 6.17 -8.58
N SER A 43 2.59 6.69 -7.35
CA SER A 43 1.58 7.64 -6.89
C SER A 43 1.61 8.96 -7.68
N GLN A 44 2.80 9.46 -8.02
CA GLN A 44 2.90 10.62 -8.90
C GLN A 44 2.35 10.32 -10.30
N ARG A 45 2.67 9.16 -10.89
CA ARG A 45 2.10 8.77 -12.20
C ARG A 45 0.58 8.62 -12.15
N ALA A 46 0.04 8.07 -11.07
CA ALA A 46 -1.40 7.97 -10.83
C ALA A 46 -2.07 9.35 -10.81
N ILE A 47 -1.45 10.34 -10.15
CA ILE A 47 -1.90 11.73 -10.16
C ILE A 47 -1.84 12.32 -11.58
N ASP A 48 -0.72 12.16 -12.28
CA ASP A 48 -0.55 12.70 -13.63
C ASP A 48 -1.61 12.15 -14.61
N LEU A 49 -2.00 10.88 -14.47
CA LEU A 49 -3.10 10.29 -15.23
C LEU A 49 -4.45 10.88 -14.85
N ALA A 50 -4.70 11.04 -13.55
CA ALA A 50 -5.96 11.59 -13.05
C ALA A 50 -6.14 13.07 -13.41
N GLU A 51 -5.07 13.85 -13.52
CA GLU A 51 -5.11 15.26 -13.97
C GLU A 51 -5.43 15.39 -15.46
N LYS A 52 -4.96 14.45 -16.28
CA LYS A 52 -5.21 14.43 -17.74
C LYS A 52 -6.59 13.89 -18.09
N ASN A 53 -7.19 13.06 -17.23
CA ASN A 53 -8.43 12.33 -17.53
C ASN A 53 -9.49 12.59 -16.45
N SER A 54 -10.59 13.24 -16.82
CA SER A 54 -11.62 13.70 -15.88
C SER A 54 -12.35 12.55 -15.15
N ASN A 55 -12.42 11.37 -15.76
CA ASN A 55 -13.02 10.16 -15.22
C ASN A 55 -12.06 9.31 -14.35
N ILE A 56 -10.78 9.67 -14.26
CA ILE A 56 -9.77 8.95 -13.46
C ILE A 56 -9.47 9.71 -12.17
N PHE A 57 -9.39 8.99 -11.06
CA PHE A 57 -9.01 9.51 -9.74
C PHE A 57 -7.79 8.75 -9.23
N ALA A 58 -6.95 9.40 -8.42
CA ALA A 58 -5.72 8.81 -7.91
C ALA A 58 -5.90 8.32 -6.47
N VAL A 59 -5.30 7.17 -6.18
CA VAL A 59 -5.03 6.69 -4.83
C VAL A 59 -3.52 6.63 -4.67
N ILE A 60 -2.99 7.16 -3.56
CA ILE A 60 -1.55 7.30 -3.34
C ILE A 60 -1.09 6.49 -2.13
N GLY A 61 0.06 5.82 -2.22
CA GLY A 61 0.50 4.93 -1.16
C GLY A 61 1.81 4.22 -1.43
N VAL A 62 2.16 3.33 -0.50
CA VAL A 62 3.30 2.44 -0.59
C VAL A 62 2.80 1.04 -0.29
N HIS A 63 2.80 0.19 -1.30
CA HIS A 63 2.38 -1.21 -1.17
C HIS A 63 3.40 -1.96 -0.27
N PRO A 64 2.98 -2.94 0.53
CA PRO A 64 3.85 -3.62 1.50
C PRO A 64 5.13 -4.20 0.87
N THR A 65 5.06 -4.66 -0.37
CA THR A 65 6.22 -5.15 -1.13
C THR A 65 7.32 -4.12 -1.31
N TYR A 66 6.97 -2.83 -1.42
CA TYR A 66 7.94 -1.74 -1.61
C TYR A 66 8.32 -1.04 -0.30
N ALA A 67 7.87 -1.55 0.85
CA ALA A 67 8.12 -0.92 2.14
C ALA A 67 9.61 -0.87 2.51
N GLU A 68 10.40 -1.89 2.14
CA GLU A 68 11.85 -1.92 2.39
C GLU A 68 12.63 -0.99 1.44
N GLU A 69 12.12 -0.77 0.23
CA GLU A 69 12.73 0.13 -0.77
C GLU A 69 12.36 1.60 -0.52
N ALA A 70 11.32 1.83 0.27
CA ALA A 70 10.88 3.17 0.61
C ALA A 70 11.90 3.86 1.53
N GLY A 71 12.10 5.16 1.32
CA GLY A 71 12.95 5.97 2.20
C GLY A 71 12.42 6.00 3.64
N ASP A 72 13.29 6.37 4.58
CA ASP A 72 12.93 6.44 6.00
C ASP A 72 11.73 7.36 6.29
N ASP A 73 11.50 8.36 5.43
CA ASP A 73 10.33 9.25 5.47
C ASP A 73 9.45 9.09 4.23
N VAL A 74 8.41 8.27 4.36
CA VAL A 74 7.34 8.12 3.37
C VAL A 74 6.19 9.09 3.59
N ILE A 75 6.04 9.64 4.79
CA ILE A 75 4.86 10.40 5.18
C ILE A 75 4.91 11.80 4.58
N THR A 76 6.06 12.47 4.61
CA THR A 76 6.23 13.80 4.01
C THR A 76 5.89 13.82 2.52
N PRO A 77 6.47 12.95 1.66
CA PRO A 77 6.13 12.96 0.25
C PRO A 77 4.66 12.59 -0.01
N LEU A 78 4.09 11.61 0.71
CA LEU A 78 2.66 11.29 0.57
C LEU A 78 1.76 12.45 0.98
N ARG A 79 2.10 13.21 2.02
CA ARG A 79 1.36 14.41 2.43
C ARG A 79 1.39 15.50 1.36
N GLU A 80 2.51 15.67 0.68
CA GLU A 80 2.59 16.60 -0.45
C GLU A 80 1.74 16.15 -1.63
N LEU A 81 1.80 14.87 -2.00
CA LEU A 81 0.95 14.30 -3.05
C LEU A 81 -0.55 14.40 -2.72
N ALA A 82 -0.93 14.21 -1.46
CA ALA A 82 -2.31 14.29 -0.99
C ALA A 82 -2.95 15.68 -1.17
N LYS A 83 -2.16 16.72 -1.44
CA LYS A 83 -2.69 18.06 -1.75
C LYS A 83 -3.33 18.15 -3.13
N SER A 84 -3.05 17.21 -4.04
CA SER A 84 -3.70 17.22 -5.36
C SER A 84 -5.20 16.96 -5.22
N PRO A 85 -6.07 17.77 -5.87
CA PRO A 85 -7.53 17.59 -5.80
C PRO A 85 -8.01 16.31 -6.51
N ARG A 86 -7.11 15.62 -7.24
CA ARG A 86 -7.41 14.36 -7.91
C ARG A 86 -7.14 13.14 -7.04
N VAL A 87 -6.48 13.31 -5.89
CA VAL A 87 -6.28 12.25 -4.91
C VAL A 87 -7.52 12.08 -4.05
N VAL A 88 -8.07 10.86 -3.99
CA VAL A 88 -9.32 10.57 -3.28
C VAL A 88 -9.16 9.59 -2.12
N ALA A 89 -8.00 8.91 -2.02
CA ALA A 89 -7.71 7.97 -0.96
C ALA A 89 -6.19 7.76 -0.79
N ILE A 90 -5.83 7.15 0.34
CA ILE A 90 -4.48 6.66 0.64
C ILE A 90 -4.47 5.13 0.50
N GLY A 91 -3.57 4.60 -0.32
CA GLY A 91 -3.47 3.21 -0.73
C GLY A 91 -2.69 3.06 -2.05
N GLU A 92 -2.34 1.87 -2.49
CA GLU A 92 -2.49 0.63 -1.74
C GLU A 92 -1.43 0.55 -0.64
N THR A 93 -1.86 0.10 0.53
CA THR A 93 -1.05 0.04 1.74
C THR A 93 -1.63 -1.03 2.65
N GLY A 94 -0.82 -1.70 3.47
CA GLY A 94 -1.29 -2.79 4.31
C GLY A 94 -0.18 -3.72 4.77
N LEU A 95 -0.47 -5.02 4.83
CA LEU A 95 0.46 -6.07 5.24
C LEU A 95 0.31 -7.27 4.30
N ASP A 96 1.41 -7.75 3.72
CA ASP A 96 1.44 -8.99 2.94
C ASP A 96 2.29 -10.03 3.66
N TYR A 97 1.64 -10.94 4.40
CA TYR A 97 2.31 -12.02 5.12
C TYR A 97 2.57 -13.27 4.29
N HIS A 98 2.09 -13.31 3.05
CA HIS A 98 2.21 -14.46 2.17
C HIS A 98 3.42 -14.32 1.25
N SER A 99 3.59 -13.16 0.61
CA SER A 99 4.62 -12.95 -0.43
C SER A 99 5.90 -12.33 0.12
N LEU A 100 5.84 -11.63 1.26
CA LEU A 100 7.04 -11.14 1.93
C LEU A 100 7.68 -12.24 2.78
N PRO A 101 9.02 -12.41 2.74
CA PRO A 101 9.70 -13.45 3.49
C PRO A 101 9.35 -13.40 4.98
N SER A 102 8.88 -14.55 5.45
CA SER A 102 8.25 -14.80 6.74
C SER A 102 8.96 -14.19 7.97
N ILE A 103 8.16 -13.54 8.81
CA ILE A 103 8.35 -13.24 10.26
C ILE A 103 9.49 -12.27 10.65
N ALA A 104 10.60 -12.21 9.92
CA ALA A 104 11.69 -11.28 10.24
C ALA A 104 11.33 -9.83 9.87
N THR A 105 10.84 -9.61 8.65
CA THR A 105 10.42 -8.30 8.13
C THR A 105 9.16 -7.77 8.81
N ALA A 106 8.22 -8.65 9.17
CA ALA A 106 7.01 -8.27 9.92
C ALA A 106 7.30 -7.75 11.35
N LYS A 107 8.46 -8.09 11.92
CA LYS A 107 8.94 -7.59 13.22
C LYS A 107 9.81 -6.35 13.09
N ASP A 108 10.09 -5.89 11.88
CA ASP A 108 10.82 -4.64 11.68
C ASP A 108 9.97 -3.48 12.20
N LYS A 109 10.57 -2.64 13.05
CA LYS A 109 9.92 -1.50 13.69
C LYS A 109 9.30 -0.58 12.65
N LYS A 110 9.90 -0.48 11.45
CA LYS A 110 9.39 0.34 10.34
C LYS A 110 8.05 -0.15 9.79
N VAL A 111 7.87 -1.47 9.66
CA VAL A 111 6.64 -2.09 9.13
C VAL A 111 5.49 -1.93 10.13
N GLN A 112 5.78 -2.05 11.43
CA GLN A 112 4.80 -1.85 12.50
C GLN A 112 4.38 -0.37 12.62
N VAL A 113 5.34 0.55 12.58
CA VAL A 113 5.07 2.00 12.61
C VAL A 113 4.21 2.42 11.42
N PHE A 114 4.48 1.88 10.23
CA PHE A 114 3.67 2.17 9.05
C PHE A 114 2.24 1.63 9.18
N ALA A 115 2.07 0.39 9.67
CA ALA A 115 0.76 -0.22 9.90
C ALA A 115 -0.08 0.56 10.95
N SER A 116 0.55 0.99 12.04
CA SER A 116 -0.14 1.75 13.09
C SER A 116 -0.40 3.21 12.73
N ALA A 117 0.49 3.86 11.97
CA ALA A 117 0.26 5.21 11.43
C ALA A 117 -0.96 5.24 10.49
N LEU A 118 -1.25 4.15 9.78
CA LEU A 118 -2.46 4.00 8.97
C LEU A 118 -3.73 3.82 9.83
N GLN A 119 -3.59 3.33 11.06
CA GLN A 119 -4.70 3.14 12.01
C GLN A 119 -4.93 4.35 12.90
N GLY A 120 -4.09 5.39 12.80
CA GLY A 120 -4.23 6.63 13.57
C GLY A 120 -3.80 6.50 15.04
N GLU A 121 -2.98 5.51 15.36
CA GLU A 121 -2.45 5.29 16.71
C GLU A 121 -1.37 6.33 17.07
N THR A 122 -1.31 6.76 18.33
CA THR A 122 -0.25 7.66 18.83
C THR A 122 1.07 6.93 19.02
N GLU A 123 2.20 7.64 19.03
CA GLU A 123 3.53 7.04 19.24
C GLU A 123 3.60 6.14 20.49
N GLU A 124 2.95 6.53 21.60
CA GLU A 124 2.90 5.68 22.80
C GLU A 124 2.07 4.39 22.61
N GLN A 125 1.01 4.44 21.80
CA GLN A 125 0.20 3.26 21.47
C GLN A 125 0.95 2.30 20.54
N ILE A 126 1.79 2.85 19.66
CA ILE A 126 2.69 2.09 18.78
C ILE A 126 3.73 1.35 19.61
N ASP A 127 4.44 2.03 20.51
CA ASP A 127 5.47 1.40 21.35
C ASP A 127 4.86 0.35 22.29
N ALA A 128 3.68 0.61 22.87
CA ALA A 128 2.98 -0.38 23.70
C ALA A 128 2.57 -1.65 22.93
N SER A 129 2.11 -1.50 21.68
CA SER A 129 1.73 -2.63 20.82
C SER A 129 2.94 -3.44 20.35
N ILE A 130 4.07 -2.77 20.11
CA ILE A 130 5.35 -3.42 19.81
C ILE A 130 5.83 -4.23 21.02
N GLU A 131 5.75 -3.68 22.24
CA GLU A 131 6.13 -4.39 23.46
C GLU A 131 5.23 -5.59 23.75
N ASP A 132 3.91 -5.44 23.57
CA ASP A 132 2.95 -6.54 23.76
C ASP A 132 3.12 -7.64 22.69
N GLY A 133 3.34 -7.26 21.43
CA GLY A 133 3.64 -8.20 20.35
C GLY A 133 4.95 -8.95 20.58
N ALA A 134 5.99 -8.27 21.07
CA ALA A 134 7.27 -8.88 21.46
C ALA A 134 7.12 -9.79 22.69
N TYR A 135 6.26 -9.44 23.64
CA TYR A 135 5.97 -10.23 24.83
C TYR A 135 5.17 -11.51 24.49
N LYS A 136 4.13 -11.39 23.66
CA LYS A 136 3.31 -12.52 23.18
C LYS A 136 4.13 -13.51 22.35
N SER A 137 5.03 -13.01 21.51
CA SER A 137 5.92 -13.87 20.73
C SER A 137 7.00 -14.56 21.59
N LYS A 138 7.47 -13.95 22.68
CA LYS A 138 8.31 -14.63 23.70
C LYS A 138 7.56 -15.73 24.46
N GLN A 139 6.29 -15.54 24.79
CA GLN A 139 5.48 -16.60 25.41
C GLN A 139 5.23 -17.78 24.46
N ALA A 140 4.92 -17.49 23.19
CA ALA A 140 4.73 -18.52 22.16
C ALA A 140 6.00 -19.36 21.93
N ALA A 141 7.18 -18.72 21.93
CA ALA A 141 8.46 -19.42 21.83
C ALA A 141 8.78 -20.29 23.06
N ARG A 142 8.28 -19.92 24.25
CA ARG A 142 8.47 -20.69 25.50
C ARG A 142 7.50 -21.87 25.64
N ALA A 143 6.39 -21.84 24.90
CA ALA A 143 5.33 -22.87 24.94
C ALA A 143 5.55 -24.05 23.97
N MET A 144 6.61 -24.03 23.15
CA MET A 144 6.93 -25.10 22.18
C MET A 144 8.20 -25.88 22.60
N PRO A 145 8.11 -26.90 23.47
CA PRO A 145 9.25 -27.77 23.74
C PRO A 145 9.42 -28.77 22.58
N GLY A 146 10.48 -28.58 21.80
CA GLY A 146 11.23 -29.65 21.11
C GLY A 146 10.50 -30.56 20.12
N ARG A 147 10.61 -30.26 18.83
CA ARG A 147 10.75 -31.30 17.79
C ARG A 147 12.04 -31.08 17.02
N MET A 148 13.13 -31.69 17.52
CA MET A 148 14.25 -32.06 16.65
C MET A 148 13.80 -33.23 15.78
N HIS A 149 13.97 -33.14 14.48
CA HIS A 149 14.07 -34.30 13.61
C HIS A 149 15.47 -34.27 12.99
N SER A 150 16.32 -35.17 13.48
CA SER A 150 17.46 -35.69 12.72
C SER A 150 16.96 -36.74 11.74
N LYS A 151 17.66 -36.82 10.60
CA LYS A 151 17.57 -37.77 9.48
C LYS A 151 16.99 -39.15 9.77
#